data_AF-A0A5J4Q9C6-F1
#
_entry.id   AF-A0A5J4Q9C6-F1
#
_cell.length_a   1.000
_cell.length_b   1.000
_cell.length_c   1.000
_cell.angle_alpha   90.00
_cell.angle_beta   90.00
_cell.angle_gamma   90.00
#
_symmetry.space_group_name_H-M   'P 1'
#
loop_
_entity.id
_entity.type
_entity.pdbx_description
1 polymer ?
#
loop_
_entity_poly.entity_id
_entity_poly.type
_entity_poly.pdbx_seq_one_letter_code
_entity_poly.pdbx_strand_id
1 'polypeptide(L)'
;MPLSAQTRQFIKEHWLDDVHVLALQAGKYPEVDMSEAVVQIAGKQSIEEKIPSWYAMEDIRYPRRLPLEQCSSEATARYKASLIKGESLADVTGGFGVDCAFLSVNFRKAVYVELQKELCELAAHNFPLLGLNHIAIENADAVSYLKKTKAVDCIYM
;
A
#
# COMPACT_ATOMS: atom_id res chain seq x y z
N MET A 1 13.16 -2.13 -4.28
CA MET A 1 13.58 -2.53 -5.65
C MET A 1 12.38 -3.05 -6.45
N PRO A 2 12.34 -2.86 -7.79
CA PRO A 2 11.30 -3.42 -8.64
C PRO A 2 11.44 -4.95 -8.75
N LEU A 3 10.32 -5.65 -8.91
CA LEU A 3 10.29 -7.11 -9.10
C LEU A 3 10.90 -7.49 -10.46
N SER A 4 11.65 -8.60 -10.53
CA SER A 4 12.12 -9.14 -11.80
C SER A 4 10.94 -9.59 -12.68
N ALA A 5 11.17 -9.78 -13.99
CA ALA A 5 10.14 -10.29 -14.89
C ALA A 5 9.71 -11.71 -14.47
N GLN A 6 10.68 -12.56 -14.12
CA GLN A 6 10.48 -13.93 -13.67
C GLN A 6 9.66 -13.98 -12.36
N THR A 7 9.99 -13.14 -11.37
CA THR A 7 9.21 -13.08 -10.12
C THR A 7 7.78 -12.61 -10.36
N ARG A 8 7.57 -11.61 -11.24
CA ARG A 8 6.20 -11.15 -11.57
C ARG A 8 5.38 -12.23 -12.27
N GLN A 9 5.97 -12.92 -13.24
CA GLN A 9 5.31 -14.01 -13.93
C GLN A 9 4.94 -15.14 -12.95
N PHE A 10 5.86 -15.50 -12.06
CA PHE A 10 5.62 -16.51 -11.03
C PHE A 10 4.46 -16.12 -10.11
N ILE A 11 4.41 -14.87 -9.63
CA ILE A 11 3.29 -14.37 -8.81
C ILE A 11 1.96 -14.50 -9.57
N LYS A 12 1.94 -14.13 -10.85
CA LYS A 12 0.72 -14.20 -11.68
C LYS A 12 0.23 -15.62 -11.91
N GLU A 13 1.13 -16.60 -11.99
CA GLU A 13 0.78 -18.01 -12.20
C GLU A 13 0.33 -18.71 -10.91
N HIS A 14 0.87 -18.28 -9.77
CA HIS A 14 0.74 -19.00 -8.49
C HIS A 14 -0.07 -18.24 -7.43
N TRP A 15 -0.78 -17.15 -7.78
CA TRP A 15 -1.44 -16.32 -6.76
C TRP A 15 -2.56 -17.03 -5.97
N LEU A 16 -3.09 -18.14 -6.49
CA LEU A 16 -4.08 -18.99 -5.81
C LEU A 16 -3.46 -20.16 -5.03
N ASP A 17 -2.16 -20.37 -5.17
CA ASP A 17 -1.48 -21.53 -4.58
C ASP A 17 -1.14 -21.28 -3.09
N ASP A 18 -0.90 -22.37 -2.36
CA ASP A 18 -0.47 -22.30 -0.97
C ASP A 18 0.97 -21.78 -0.86
N VAL A 19 1.10 -20.60 -0.23
CA VAL A 19 2.38 -19.91 -0.03
C VAL A 19 3.42 -20.73 0.74
N HIS A 20 3.00 -21.63 1.66
CA HIS A 20 3.93 -22.49 2.39
C HIS A 20 4.53 -23.55 1.47
N VAL A 21 3.74 -24.07 0.53
CA VAL A 21 4.22 -25.01 -0.47
C VAL A 21 5.17 -24.30 -1.43
N LEU A 22 4.83 -23.10 -1.91
CA LEU A 22 5.68 -22.32 -2.81
C LEU A 22 7.04 -21.99 -2.18
N ALA A 23 7.07 -21.62 -0.89
CA ALA A 23 8.31 -21.31 -0.17
C ALA A 23 9.34 -22.45 -0.20
N LEU A 24 8.89 -23.71 -0.25
CA LEU A 24 9.74 -24.90 -0.33
C LEU A 24 10.25 -25.19 -1.75
N GLN A 25 9.77 -24.47 -2.77
CA GLN A 25 10.10 -24.69 -4.18
C GLN A 25 11.21 -23.78 -4.72
N ALA A 26 11.88 -22.97 -3.87
CA ALA A 26 12.91 -22.02 -4.30
C ALA A 26 13.98 -22.65 -5.21
N GLY A 27 14.41 -23.90 -4.91
CA GLY A 27 15.40 -24.61 -5.73
C GLY A 27 14.94 -24.99 -7.15
N LYS A 28 13.62 -25.02 -7.41
CA LYS A 28 13.06 -25.28 -8.75
C LYS A 28 13.08 -24.05 -9.65
N TYR A 29 13.15 -22.85 -9.06
CA TYR A 29 13.01 -21.57 -9.76
C TYR A 29 14.17 -20.63 -9.38
N PRO A 30 15.41 -20.90 -9.85
CA PRO A 30 16.60 -20.15 -9.43
C PRO A 30 16.58 -18.67 -9.85
N GLU A 31 15.78 -18.29 -10.84
CA GLU A 31 15.62 -16.90 -11.30
C GLU A 31 14.49 -16.13 -10.59
N VAL A 32 13.71 -16.83 -9.75
CA VAL A 32 12.60 -16.23 -9.00
C VAL A 32 13.11 -15.87 -7.60
N ASP A 33 12.91 -14.61 -7.22
CA ASP A 33 12.98 -14.22 -5.82
C ASP A 33 11.77 -14.83 -5.07
N MET A 34 11.95 -16.06 -4.57
CA MET A 34 10.89 -16.81 -3.91
C MET A 34 10.42 -16.12 -2.62
N SER A 35 11.33 -15.45 -1.91
CA SER A 35 10.97 -14.73 -0.68
C SER A 35 10.00 -13.60 -1.00
N GLU A 36 10.31 -12.80 -2.01
CA GLU A 36 9.45 -11.70 -2.43
C GLU A 36 8.15 -12.21 -3.06
N ALA A 37 8.20 -13.26 -3.89
CA ALA A 37 7.02 -13.86 -4.49
C ALA A 37 6.00 -14.31 -3.44
N VAL A 38 6.45 -15.02 -2.39
CA VAL A 38 5.62 -15.48 -1.28
C VAL A 38 4.98 -14.30 -0.54
N VAL A 39 5.72 -13.22 -0.31
CA VAL A 39 5.17 -12.01 0.32
C VAL A 39 4.06 -11.40 -0.53
N GLN A 40 4.28 -11.25 -1.84
CA GLN A 40 3.29 -10.66 -2.73
C GLN A 40 2.03 -11.53 -2.88
N ILE A 41 2.18 -12.85 -2.98
CA ILE A 41 1.06 -13.79 -3.07
C ILE A 41 0.25 -13.78 -1.76
N ALA A 42 0.92 -13.92 -0.61
CA ALA A 42 0.25 -13.88 0.69
C ALA A 42 -0.47 -12.54 0.91
N GLY A 43 0.17 -11.44 0.52
CA GLY A 43 -0.40 -10.09 0.61
C GLY A 43 -1.66 -9.96 -0.22
N LYS A 44 -1.63 -10.38 -1.49
CA LYS A 44 -2.80 -10.37 -2.38
C LYS A 44 -3.95 -11.20 -1.82
N GLN A 45 -3.68 -12.44 -1.41
CA GLN A 45 -4.69 -13.32 -0.79
C GLN A 45 -5.31 -12.69 0.46
N SER A 46 -4.50 -12.02 1.30
CA SER A 46 -4.98 -11.44 2.55
C SER A 46 -5.93 -10.24 2.40
N ILE A 47 -5.91 -9.57 1.24
CA ILE A 47 -6.73 -8.38 1.01
C ILE A 47 -7.97 -8.64 0.16
N GLU A 48 -8.21 -9.86 -0.32
CA GLU A 48 -9.32 -10.20 -1.21
C GLU A 48 -10.66 -9.70 -0.69
N GLU A 49 -11.02 -10.07 0.54
CA GLU A 49 -12.25 -9.61 1.18
C GLU A 49 -12.10 -8.21 1.80
N LYS A 50 -10.90 -7.89 2.28
CA LYS A 50 -10.65 -6.68 3.07
C LYS A 50 -10.61 -5.41 2.22
N ILE A 51 -10.02 -5.48 1.02
CA ILE A 51 -9.83 -4.36 0.09
C ILE A 51 -10.07 -4.86 -1.36
N PRO A 52 -11.31 -5.23 -1.73
CA PRO A 52 -11.61 -5.85 -3.02
C PRO A 52 -11.15 -5.02 -4.23
N SER A 53 -11.21 -3.69 -4.14
CA SER A 53 -10.75 -2.81 -5.22
C SER A 53 -9.24 -2.90 -5.49
N TRP A 54 -8.42 -3.12 -4.46
CA TRP A 54 -6.98 -3.28 -4.63
C TRP A 54 -6.63 -4.71 -5.05
N TYR A 55 -7.39 -5.69 -4.57
CA TYR A 55 -7.24 -7.07 -4.99
C TYR A 55 -7.49 -7.25 -6.49
N ALA A 56 -8.44 -6.51 -7.07
CA ALA A 56 -8.73 -6.53 -8.50
C ALA A 56 -7.59 -5.95 -9.38
N MET A 57 -6.60 -5.27 -8.80
CA MET A 57 -5.48 -4.69 -9.52
C MET A 57 -4.31 -5.70 -9.62
N GLU A 58 -3.75 -5.88 -10.82
CA GLU A 58 -2.66 -6.84 -11.04
C GLU A 58 -1.34 -6.41 -10.40
N ASP A 59 -0.98 -5.12 -10.51
CA ASP A 59 0.38 -4.64 -10.20
C ASP A 59 0.53 -3.98 -8.81
N ILE A 60 -0.49 -4.09 -7.95
CA ILE A 60 -0.38 -3.63 -6.56
C ILE A 60 0.68 -4.45 -5.84
N ARG A 61 1.56 -3.75 -5.12
CA ARG A 61 2.59 -4.35 -4.29
C ARG A 61 2.19 -4.31 -2.83
N TYR A 62 2.49 -5.40 -2.14
CA TYR A 62 2.10 -5.63 -0.77
C TYR A 62 3.33 -5.54 0.17
N PRO A 63 3.19 -4.93 1.36
CA PRO A 63 4.21 -4.98 2.38
C PRO A 63 4.22 -6.35 3.05
N ARG A 64 5.13 -6.51 4.02
CA ARG A 64 5.09 -7.64 4.94
C ARG A 64 3.82 -7.60 5.81
N ARG A 65 3.61 -8.69 6.55
CA ARG A 65 2.37 -9.02 7.27
C ARG A 65 1.80 -7.89 8.14
N LEU A 66 2.61 -7.23 8.98
CA LEU A 66 2.07 -6.34 10.01
C LEU A 66 1.29 -5.11 9.45
N PRO A 67 1.83 -4.30 8.51
CA PRO A 67 1.06 -3.23 7.90
C PRO A 67 -0.24 -3.67 7.19
N LEU A 68 -0.26 -4.87 6.60
CA LEU A 68 -1.47 -5.43 5.98
C LEU A 68 -2.53 -5.82 7.01
N GLU A 69 -2.12 -6.42 8.12
CA GLU A 69 -3.04 -6.80 9.20
C GLU A 69 -3.67 -5.56 9.85
N GLN A 70 -2.86 -4.51 10.03
CA GLN A 70 -3.26 -3.28 10.71
C GLN A 70 -4.01 -2.28 9.82
N CYS A 71 -3.96 -2.42 8.49
CA CYS A 71 -4.64 -1.47 7.61
C CYS A 71 -6.16 -1.52 7.78
N SER A 72 -6.83 -0.41 7.46
CA SER A 72 -8.28 -0.36 7.38
C SER A 72 -8.83 -1.25 6.26
N SER A 73 -10.05 -1.75 6.43
CA SER A 73 -10.79 -2.35 5.30
C SER A 73 -11.31 -1.27 4.36
N GLU A 74 -11.57 -1.61 3.10
CA GLU A 74 -12.15 -0.69 2.12
C GLU A 74 -13.48 -0.09 2.62
N ALA A 75 -14.35 -0.92 3.22
CA ALA A 75 -15.63 -0.44 3.75
C ALA A 75 -15.44 0.65 4.82
N THR A 76 -14.49 0.45 5.75
CA THR A 76 -14.20 1.45 6.78
C THR A 76 -13.49 2.67 6.22
N ALA A 77 -12.56 2.52 5.27
CA ALA A 77 -11.88 3.64 4.63
C ALA A 77 -12.85 4.53 3.83
N ARG A 78 -13.81 3.93 3.11
CA ARG A 78 -14.90 4.65 2.43
C ARG A 78 -15.80 5.40 3.41
N TYR A 79 -16.13 4.78 4.54
CA TYR A 79 -16.89 5.46 5.60
C TYR A 79 -16.13 6.69 6.12
N LYS A 80 -14.84 6.55 6.46
CA LYS A 80 -14.02 7.70 6.90
C LYS A 80 -13.97 8.81 5.85
N ALA A 81 -13.81 8.45 4.57
CA ALA A 81 -13.81 9.41 3.46
C ALA A 81 -15.13 10.17 3.35
N SER A 82 -16.27 9.54 3.67
CA SER A 82 -17.57 10.22 3.64
C SER A 82 -17.72 11.34 4.69
N LEU A 83 -16.90 11.35 5.74
CA LEU A 83 -17.02 12.29 6.86
C LEU A 83 -16.26 13.59 6.64
N ILE A 84 -15.22 13.58 5.80
CA ILE A 84 -14.29 14.70 5.66
C ILE A 84 -13.99 15.04 4.19
N LYS A 85 -13.82 16.32 3.93
CA LYS A 85 -13.42 16.89 2.64
C LYS A 85 -12.77 18.26 2.86
N GLY A 86 -11.98 18.71 1.90
CA GLY A 86 -11.29 19.99 1.98
C GLY A 86 -10.39 20.24 0.79
N GLU A 87 -9.49 21.21 0.90
CA GLU A 87 -8.50 21.50 -0.14
C GLU A 87 -7.20 20.71 0.10
N SER A 88 -6.81 20.49 1.36
CA SER A 88 -5.54 19.84 1.74
C SER A 88 -5.67 18.82 2.88
N LEU A 89 -5.05 17.65 2.70
CA LEU A 89 -4.95 16.56 3.67
C LEU A 89 -3.48 16.24 3.99
N ALA A 90 -3.18 15.96 5.25
CA ALA A 90 -1.97 15.24 5.66
C ALA A 90 -2.36 13.97 6.44
N ASP A 91 -2.08 12.80 5.89
CA ASP A 91 -2.12 11.53 6.61
C ASP A 91 -0.75 11.31 7.25
N VAL A 92 -0.68 11.41 8.58
CA VAL A 92 0.59 11.40 9.32
C VAL A 92 0.96 10.03 9.90
N THR A 93 0.12 9.01 9.69
CA THR A 93 0.36 7.63 10.12
C THR A 93 0.38 6.62 8.98
N GLY A 94 0.10 7.06 7.74
CA GLY A 94 0.48 6.43 6.48
C GLY A 94 0.17 4.93 6.38
N GLY A 95 1.07 4.09 6.88
CA GLY A 95 0.91 2.64 6.92
C GLY A 95 0.87 2.05 5.52
N PHE A 96 -0.03 1.10 5.25
CA PHE A 96 -0.21 0.60 3.89
C PHE A 96 -0.85 1.64 2.94
N GLY A 97 -1.36 2.77 3.46
CA GLY A 97 -1.90 3.86 2.65
C GLY A 97 -3.36 3.69 2.23
N VAL A 98 -4.09 2.73 2.80
CA VAL A 98 -5.51 2.48 2.47
C VAL A 98 -6.35 3.69 2.84
N ASP A 99 -6.31 4.17 4.08
CA ASP A 99 -7.08 5.34 4.48
C ASP A 99 -6.67 6.58 3.67
N CYS A 100 -5.37 6.87 3.55
CA CYS A 100 -4.87 7.94 2.68
C CYS A 100 -5.47 7.88 1.26
N ALA A 101 -5.47 6.69 0.63
CA ALA A 101 -5.97 6.51 -0.72
C ALA A 101 -7.44 6.88 -0.86
N PHE A 102 -8.29 6.43 0.06
CA PHE A 102 -9.73 6.74 0.02
C PHE A 102 -10.04 8.17 0.46
N LEU A 103 -9.36 8.68 1.49
CA LEU A 103 -9.55 10.05 1.98
C LEU A 103 -9.14 11.07 0.92
N SER A 104 -7.97 10.88 0.30
CA SER A 104 -7.35 11.84 -0.63
C SER A 104 -8.22 12.22 -1.83
N VAL A 105 -9.18 11.38 -2.22
CA VAL A 105 -10.12 11.64 -3.33
C VAL A 105 -10.97 12.91 -3.07
N ASN A 106 -11.22 13.22 -1.79
CA ASN A 106 -12.01 14.38 -1.38
C ASN A 106 -11.18 15.65 -1.15
N PHE A 107 -9.89 15.62 -1.52
CA PHE A 107 -8.95 16.74 -1.36
C PHE A 107 -8.20 17.01 -2.65
N ARG A 108 -7.86 18.29 -2.91
CA ARG A 108 -7.06 18.65 -4.09
C ARG A 108 -5.59 18.27 -3.92
N LYS A 109 -5.09 18.32 -2.69
CA LYS A 109 -3.72 17.96 -2.33
C LYS A 109 -3.74 17.04 -1.13
N ALA A 110 -2.96 15.97 -1.19
CA ALA A 110 -2.77 15.08 -0.06
C ALA A 110 -1.27 14.83 0.15
N VAL A 111 -0.86 14.70 1.40
CA VAL A 111 0.48 14.24 1.76
C VAL A 111 0.33 12.99 2.60
N TYR A 112 0.95 11.91 2.15
CA TYR A 112 1.15 10.67 2.88
C TYR A 112 2.50 10.76 3.58
N VAL A 113 2.51 10.65 4.90
CA VAL A 113 3.74 10.67 5.72
C VAL A 113 3.89 9.33 6.41
N GLU A 114 5.04 8.69 6.20
CA GLU A 114 5.32 7.38 6.81
C GLU A 114 6.80 7.27 7.19
N LEU A 115 7.06 6.63 8.32
CA LEU A 115 8.40 6.48 8.87
C LEU A 115 9.20 5.39 8.15
N GLN A 116 8.56 4.27 7.81
CA GLN A 116 9.21 3.14 7.16
C GLN A 116 9.40 3.40 5.67
N LYS A 117 10.66 3.48 5.25
CA LYS A 117 11.02 3.76 3.85
C LYS A 117 10.39 2.77 2.87
N GLU A 118 10.31 1.49 3.25
CA GLU A 118 9.72 0.44 2.43
C GLU A 118 8.24 0.70 2.13
N LEU A 119 7.50 1.24 3.11
CA LEU A 119 6.09 1.61 2.92
C LEU A 119 5.95 2.86 2.02
N CYS A 120 6.85 3.83 2.14
CA CYS A 120 6.90 4.96 1.19
C CYS A 120 7.19 4.49 -0.24
N GLU A 121 8.12 3.54 -0.43
CA GLU A 121 8.41 2.97 -1.75
C GLU A 121 7.19 2.22 -2.33
N LEU A 122 6.44 1.52 -1.49
CA LEU A 122 5.19 0.86 -1.88
C LEU A 122 4.10 1.86 -2.23
N ALA A 123 3.89 2.89 -1.42
CA ALA A 123 2.95 3.96 -1.70
C ALA A 123 3.28 4.67 -3.02
N ALA A 124 4.57 4.93 -3.28
CA ALA A 124 5.04 5.58 -4.51
C ALA A 124 4.80 4.74 -5.75
N HIS A 125 4.78 3.41 -5.60
CA HIS A 125 4.42 2.48 -6.66
C HIS A 125 2.90 2.34 -6.80
N ASN A 126 2.17 2.19 -5.70
CA ASN A 126 0.73 1.84 -5.70
C ASN A 126 -0.17 3.03 -6.03
N PHE A 127 0.08 4.22 -5.49
CA PHE A 127 -0.83 5.36 -5.67
C PHE A 127 -1.04 5.75 -7.15
N PRO A 128 -0.01 5.81 -8.01
CA PRO A 128 -0.21 6.06 -9.44
C PRO A 128 -1.08 5.00 -10.12
N LEU A 129 -0.93 3.72 -9.76
CA LEU A 129 -1.76 2.62 -10.30
C LEU A 129 -3.24 2.77 -9.93
N LEU A 130 -3.52 3.41 -8.79
CA LEU A 130 -4.86 3.73 -8.30
C LEU A 130 -5.38 5.07 -8.86
N GLY A 131 -4.62 5.74 -9.73
CA GLY A 131 -4.94 7.06 -10.29
C GLY A 131 -4.70 8.23 -9.32
N LEU A 132 -4.04 7.99 -8.19
CA LEU A 132 -3.86 8.95 -7.09
C LEU A 132 -2.54 9.72 -7.20
N ASN A 133 -2.29 10.31 -8.37
CA ASN A 133 -1.04 11.01 -8.69
C ASN A 133 -0.86 12.34 -7.93
N HIS A 134 -1.89 12.82 -7.26
CA HIS A 134 -1.87 14.06 -6.49
C HIS A 134 -1.39 13.89 -5.04
N ILE A 135 -1.15 12.64 -4.60
CA ILE A 135 -0.62 12.35 -3.27
C ILE A 135 0.90 12.52 -3.29
N ALA A 136 1.42 13.45 -2.49
CA ALA A 136 2.84 13.56 -2.22
C ALA A 136 3.24 12.58 -1.10
N ILE A 137 4.43 12.00 -1.21
CA ILE A 137 4.95 11.02 -0.25
C ILE A 137 6.14 11.62 0.48
N GLU A 138 6.06 11.61 1.81
CA GLU A 138 7.12 12.06 2.69
C GLU A 138 7.58 10.89 3.58
N ASN A 139 8.85 10.52 3.49
CA ASN A 139 9.44 9.55 4.42
C ASN A 139 9.98 10.27 5.66
N ALA A 140 9.13 10.43 6.68
CA ALA A 140 9.46 11.15 7.92
C ALA A 140 8.60 10.64 9.09
N ASP A 141 9.02 10.94 10.32
CA ASP A 141 8.11 10.82 11.46
C ASP A 141 7.09 11.97 11.48
N ALA A 142 5.89 11.68 12.00
CA ALA A 142 4.78 12.62 12.07
C ALA A 142 5.15 13.95 12.76
N VAL A 143 5.91 13.89 13.86
CA VAL A 143 6.24 15.08 14.66
C VAL A 143 7.20 15.98 13.90
N SER A 144 8.23 15.42 13.27
CA SER A 144 9.18 16.18 12.45
C SER A 144 8.51 16.79 11.22
N TYR A 145 7.58 16.09 10.59
CA TYR A 145 6.79 16.63 9.48
C TYR A 145 5.90 17.79 9.94
N LEU A 146 5.13 17.60 11.01
CA LEU A 146 4.19 18.60 11.52
C LEU A 146 4.88 19.89 11.99
N LYS A 147 6.12 19.82 12.47
CA LYS A 147 6.92 21.02 12.81
C LYS A 147 7.31 21.88 11.61
N LYS A 148 7.35 21.31 10.41
CA LYS A 148 7.80 21.97 9.18
C LYS A 148 6.66 22.30 8.21
N THR A 149 5.55 21.57 8.33
CA THR A 149 4.41 21.73 7.43
C THR A 149 3.70 23.07 7.64
N LYS A 150 3.07 23.57 6.59
CA LYS A 150 2.13 24.70 6.68
C LYS A 150 0.76 24.17 7.12
N ALA A 151 -0.14 25.07 7.47
CA ALA A 151 -1.52 24.70 7.78
C ALA A 151 -2.15 23.87 6.64
N VAL A 152 -2.84 22.80 7.02
CA VAL A 152 -3.67 21.95 6.17
C VAL A 152 -5.08 21.90 6.73
N ASP A 153 -6.07 21.60 5.90
CA ASP A 153 -7.48 21.58 6.35
C ASP A 153 -7.77 20.36 7.21
N CYS A 154 -7.09 19.25 6.95
CA CYS A 154 -7.25 18.02 7.71
C CYS A 154 -5.91 17.34 7.98
N ILE A 155 -5.71 16.93 9.24
CA ILE A 155 -4.69 15.97 9.65
C ILE A 155 -5.42 14.69 10.03
N TYR A 156 -5.06 13.58 9.40
CA TYR A 156 -5.54 12.24 9.71
C TYR A 156 -4.43 11.43 10.39
N MET A 157 -4.79 10.69 11.44
CA MET A 157 -3.84 9.92 12.27
C MET A 157 -4.47 8.63 12.79
#